data_AF-A0A955P973-F1
#
_entry.id   AF-A0A955P973-F1
#
_cell.length_a   1.000
_cell.length_b   1.000
_cell.length_c   1.000
_cell.angle_alpha   90.00
_cell.angle_beta   90.00
_cell.angle_gamma   90.00
#
_symmetry.space_group_name_H-M   'P 1'
#
loop_
_entity.id
_entity.type
_entity.pdbx_description
1 polymer ?
#
loop_
_entity_poly.entity_id
_entity_poly.type
_entity_poly.pdbx_seq_one_letter_code
_entity_poly.pdbx_strand_id
1 'polypeptide(L)'
;INCTELLSYLKTASVITGDEKYDRIYRELAKEKGYLEQARAPMPNDPALWTHIDASLLTLTLHALLLSEEDPDYLEVYREGVRQWYEEIEDEDCPLFSFTCGAIADIDIDAEACVEFLRDAPLDLIEWTVDNSSREDVSLVRSPELDHWQLDRLLPPSERAVMRWDKNPWSAVRGFGGQVESTGVYWLLPYWMGRYYGFIGAAE
;
A
#
# COMPACT_ATOMS: atom_id res chain seq x y z
N ILE A 1 7.99 -7.00 7.55
CA ILE A 1 6.56 -7.32 7.26
C ILE A 1 5.98 -8.39 8.18
N ASN A 2 6.42 -9.64 8.12
CA ASN A 2 5.80 -10.75 8.90
C ASN A 2 5.69 -10.47 10.41
N CYS A 3 6.68 -9.80 11.00
CA CYS A 3 6.61 -9.38 12.41
C CYS A 3 5.45 -8.40 12.65
N THR A 4 5.36 -7.35 11.83
CA THR A 4 4.28 -6.34 11.87
C THR A 4 2.91 -6.96 11.67
N GLU A 5 2.78 -7.89 10.71
CA GLU A 5 1.53 -8.61 10.45
C GLU A 5 1.08 -9.41 11.68
N LEU A 6 1.97 -10.18 12.30
CA LEU A 6 1.62 -10.98 13.47
C LEU A 6 1.23 -10.09 14.66
N LEU A 7 1.93 -8.97 14.85
CA LEU A 7 1.59 -7.97 15.87
C LEU A 7 0.19 -7.38 15.60
N SER A 8 -0.12 -7.05 14.35
CA SER A 8 -1.44 -6.55 13.93
C SER A 8 -2.55 -7.53 14.26
N TYR A 9 -2.40 -8.80 13.89
CA TYR A 9 -3.40 -9.83 14.17
C TYR A 9 -3.63 -10.05 15.66
N LEU A 10 -2.56 -10.14 16.44
CA LEU A 10 -2.68 -10.36 17.89
C LEU A 10 -3.33 -9.17 18.59
N LYS A 11 -2.91 -7.93 18.25
CA LYS A 11 -3.47 -6.74 18.86
C LYS A 11 -4.95 -6.57 18.50
N THR A 12 -5.27 -6.70 17.22
CA THR A 12 -6.65 -6.63 16.72
C THR A 12 -7.53 -7.70 17.38
N ALA A 13 -7.05 -8.95 17.48
CA ALA A 13 -7.77 -10.02 18.14
C ALA A 13 -8.00 -9.72 19.63
N SER A 14 -7.02 -9.15 20.32
CA SER A 14 -7.16 -8.75 21.72
C SER A 14 -8.25 -7.70 21.90
N VAL A 15 -8.28 -6.67 21.04
CA VAL A 15 -9.29 -5.59 21.12
C VAL A 15 -10.69 -6.11 20.81
N ILE A 16 -10.84 -6.95 19.79
CA ILE A 16 -12.16 -7.48 19.39
C ILE A 16 -12.70 -8.49 20.42
N THR A 17 -11.84 -9.36 20.96
CA THR A 17 -12.30 -10.48 21.81
C THR A 17 -12.24 -10.18 23.30
N GLY A 18 -11.37 -9.27 23.74
CA GLY A 18 -11.05 -9.04 25.14
C GLY A 18 -10.28 -10.19 25.81
N ASP A 19 -9.82 -11.20 25.07
CA ASP A 19 -9.08 -12.33 25.63
C ASP A 19 -7.61 -11.95 25.85
N GLU A 20 -7.23 -11.81 27.13
CA GLU A 20 -5.90 -11.40 27.60
C GLU A 20 -4.75 -12.25 27.04
N LYS A 21 -5.02 -13.49 26.56
CA LYS A 21 -3.97 -14.31 25.94
C LYS A 21 -3.34 -13.64 24.73
N TYR A 22 -4.12 -12.88 23.96
CA TYR A 22 -3.65 -12.23 22.74
C TYR A 22 -2.75 -11.04 23.07
N ASP A 23 -3.16 -10.16 23.98
CA ASP A 23 -2.32 -9.04 24.45
C ASP A 23 -1.02 -9.55 25.10
N ARG A 24 -1.10 -10.62 25.90
CA ARG A 24 0.10 -11.23 26.51
C ARG A 24 1.11 -11.69 25.45
N ILE A 25 0.66 -12.45 24.44
CA ILE A 25 1.55 -12.93 23.36
C ILE A 25 2.04 -11.75 22.51
N TYR A 26 1.17 -10.79 22.21
CA TYR A 26 1.52 -9.56 21.51
C TYR A 26 2.68 -8.84 22.20
N ARG A 27 2.60 -8.62 23.52
CA ARG A 27 3.65 -7.96 24.30
C ARG A 27 4.94 -8.78 24.39
N GLU A 28 4.84 -10.11 24.53
CA GLU A 28 5.99 -11.01 24.50
C GLU A 28 6.74 -10.91 23.17
N LEU A 29 6.03 -11.01 22.04
CA LEU A 29 6.66 -10.92 20.73
C LEU A 29 7.24 -9.52 20.46
N ALA A 30 6.48 -8.49 20.81
CA ALA A 30 6.91 -7.10 20.64
C ALA A 30 8.22 -6.80 21.40
N LYS A 31 8.28 -7.13 22.70
CA LYS A 31 9.39 -6.76 23.58
C LYS A 31 10.50 -7.80 23.62
N GLU A 32 10.16 -9.07 23.85
CA GLU A 32 11.16 -10.12 24.11
C GLU A 32 11.73 -10.72 22.83
N LYS A 33 10.94 -10.75 21.75
CA LYS A 33 11.40 -11.25 20.43
C LYS A 33 11.81 -10.13 19.48
N GLY A 34 11.69 -8.87 19.89
CA GLY A 34 12.11 -7.71 19.11
C GLY A 34 11.22 -7.40 17.90
N TYR A 35 9.98 -7.91 17.86
CA TYR A 35 9.10 -7.69 16.70
C TYR A 35 8.68 -6.23 16.58
N LEU A 36 8.64 -5.49 17.69
CA LEU A 36 8.38 -4.06 17.69
C LEU A 36 9.46 -3.31 16.92
N GLU A 37 10.73 -3.66 17.15
CA GLU A 37 11.85 -3.03 16.45
C GLU A 37 11.83 -3.33 14.94
N GLN A 38 11.48 -4.57 14.57
CA GLN A 38 11.28 -4.94 13.16
C GLN A 38 10.10 -4.20 12.51
N ALA A 39 9.15 -3.69 13.30
CA ALA A 39 8.02 -2.92 12.79
C ALA A 39 8.35 -1.44 12.53
N ARG A 40 9.53 -0.93 12.95
CA ARG A 40 10.00 0.43 12.62
C ARG A 40 10.32 0.60 11.13
N ALA A 41 10.72 -0.47 10.45
CA ALA A 41 11.02 -0.48 9.02
C ALA A 41 10.46 -1.76 8.41
N PRO A 42 9.13 -1.84 8.23
CA PRO A 42 8.49 -3.07 7.82
C PRO A 42 8.87 -3.48 6.40
N MET A 43 9.12 -2.53 5.48
CA MET A 43 9.50 -2.82 4.09
C MET A 43 10.99 -3.18 4.00
N PRO A 44 11.35 -4.17 3.17
CA PRO A 44 12.75 -4.50 2.95
C PRO A 44 13.43 -3.47 2.04
N ASN A 45 14.65 -3.07 2.39
CA ASN A 45 15.49 -2.21 1.55
C ASN A 45 16.24 -2.98 0.45
N ASP A 46 16.19 -4.32 0.48
CA ASP A 46 16.80 -5.17 -0.55
C ASP A 46 15.85 -5.28 -1.74
N PRO A 47 16.23 -4.78 -2.94
CA PRO A 47 15.37 -4.85 -4.13
C PRO A 47 14.97 -6.28 -4.52
N ALA A 48 15.73 -7.30 -4.10
CA ALA A 48 15.38 -8.70 -4.36
C ALA A 48 14.23 -9.22 -3.47
N LEU A 49 13.94 -8.53 -2.36
CA LEU A 49 12.87 -8.87 -1.43
C LEU A 49 11.68 -7.91 -1.54
N TRP A 50 11.82 -6.83 -2.30
CA TRP A 50 10.80 -5.81 -2.45
C TRP A 50 9.69 -6.29 -3.37
N THR A 51 8.45 -6.23 -2.90
CA THR A 51 7.27 -6.57 -3.70
C THR A 51 6.11 -5.63 -3.45
N HIS A 52 5.28 -5.44 -4.46
CA HIS A 52 4.02 -4.68 -4.34
C HIS A 52 2.97 -5.35 -3.46
N ILE A 53 3.02 -6.67 -3.36
CA ILE A 53 2.10 -7.44 -2.51
C ILE A 53 2.31 -7.04 -1.05
N ASP A 54 3.57 -6.90 -0.66
CA ASP A 54 4.02 -6.50 0.65
C ASP A 54 3.57 -5.07 1.00
N ALA A 55 3.75 -4.12 0.09
CA ALA A 55 3.23 -2.75 0.25
C ALA A 55 1.70 -2.74 0.42
N SER A 56 0.97 -3.49 -0.40
CA SER A 56 -0.49 -3.58 -0.29
C SER A 56 -0.94 -4.26 1.01
N LEU A 57 -0.18 -5.22 1.54
CA LEU A 57 -0.47 -5.88 2.82
C LEU A 57 -0.26 -4.92 4.01
N LEU A 58 0.74 -4.03 3.93
CA LEU A 58 0.98 -3.01 4.96
C LEU A 58 -0.19 -2.04 5.12
N THR A 59 -0.91 -1.75 4.04
CA THR A 59 -2.16 -0.97 4.10
C THR A 59 -3.15 -1.57 5.10
N LEU A 60 -3.33 -2.89 5.11
CA LEU A 60 -4.27 -3.56 6.00
C LEU A 60 -3.69 -3.74 7.41
N THR A 61 -2.42 -4.14 7.49
CA THR A 61 -1.80 -4.52 8.77
C THR A 61 -1.51 -3.32 9.65
N LEU A 62 -0.88 -2.26 9.12
CA LEU A 62 -0.59 -1.05 9.90
C LEU A 62 -1.87 -0.30 10.24
N HIS A 63 -2.85 -0.25 9.33
CA HIS A 63 -4.13 0.40 9.62
C HIS A 63 -4.85 -0.25 10.81
N ALA A 64 -5.01 -1.57 10.80
CA ALA A 64 -5.62 -2.28 11.93
C ALA A 64 -4.80 -2.15 13.22
N LEU A 65 -3.47 -2.18 13.12
CA LEU A 65 -2.58 -2.10 14.27
C LEU A 65 -2.60 -0.72 14.94
N LEU A 66 -2.49 0.37 14.17
CA LEU A 66 -2.53 1.74 14.71
C LEU A 66 -3.91 2.12 15.26
N LEU A 67 -5.01 1.59 14.68
CA LEU A 67 -6.35 1.81 15.23
C LEU A 67 -6.61 1.02 16.53
N SER A 68 -5.85 -0.05 16.77
CA SER A 68 -6.04 -0.94 17.92
C SER A 68 -5.06 -0.66 19.06
N GLU A 69 -3.93 0.00 18.81
CA GLU A 69 -2.92 0.28 19.83
C GLU A 69 -3.19 1.57 20.60
N GLU A 70 -2.94 1.52 21.91
CA GLU A 70 -3.16 2.63 22.85
C GLU A 70 -1.85 3.04 23.56
N ASP A 71 -0.85 2.16 23.59
CA ASP A 71 0.46 2.43 24.18
C ASP A 71 1.23 3.44 23.31
N PRO A 72 1.51 4.65 23.82
CA PRO A 72 2.13 5.71 23.02
C PRO A 72 3.55 5.35 22.56
N ASP A 73 4.28 4.53 23.31
CA ASP A 73 5.64 4.12 22.94
C ASP A 73 5.62 3.19 21.72
N TYR A 74 4.58 2.35 21.62
CA TYR A 74 4.39 1.44 20.49
C TYR A 74 3.83 2.18 19.28
N LEU A 75 2.89 3.10 19.50
CA LEU A 75 2.31 3.91 18.44
C LEU A 75 3.37 4.72 17.69
N GLU A 76 4.36 5.28 18.39
CA GLU A 76 5.43 6.02 17.70
C GLU A 76 6.27 5.10 16.80
N VAL A 77 6.60 3.89 17.27
CA VAL A 77 7.30 2.88 16.47
C VAL A 77 6.51 2.52 15.21
N TYR A 78 5.20 2.32 15.34
CA TYR A 78 4.37 1.99 14.19
C TYR A 78 4.22 3.15 13.21
N ARG A 79 4.18 4.40 13.71
CA ARG A 79 4.20 5.59 12.84
C ARG A 79 5.52 5.74 12.10
N GLU A 80 6.66 5.46 12.74
CA GLU A 80 7.94 5.36 12.03
C GLU A 80 7.89 4.30 10.92
N GLY A 81 7.30 3.14 11.19
CA GLY A 81 7.07 2.10 10.18
C GLY A 81 6.19 2.54 9.02
N VAL A 82 5.14 3.32 9.27
CA VAL A 82 4.30 3.89 8.21
C VAL A 82 5.08 4.92 7.39
N ARG A 83 5.89 5.79 8.02
CA ARG A 83 6.74 6.75 7.31
C ARG A 83 7.76 6.04 6.42
N GLN A 84 8.46 5.04 6.95
CA GLN A 84 9.41 4.24 6.17
C GLN A 84 8.74 3.53 5.00
N TRP A 85 7.53 2.99 5.20
CA TRP A 85 6.79 2.40 4.11
C TRP A 85 6.40 3.45 3.06
N TYR A 86 5.87 4.60 3.47
CA TYR A 86 5.41 5.65 2.56
C TYR A 86 6.55 6.22 1.69
N GLU A 87 7.74 6.43 2.26
CA GLU A 87 8.94 6.85 1.51
C GLU A 87 9.25 5.94 0.32
N GLU A 88 8.91 4.65 0.38
CA GLU A 88 9.17 3.68 -0.71
C GLU A 88 8.09 3.69 -1.81
N ILE A 89 6.94 4.33 -1.57
CA ILE A 89 5.76 4.26 -2.46
C ILE A 89 5.15 5.63 -2.79
N GLU A 90 5.71 6.73 -2.26
CA GLU A 90 5.15 8.07 -2.42
C GLU A 90 5.06 8.50 -3.89
N ASP A 91 6.05 8.11 -4.70
CA ASP A 91 6.12 8.39 -6.13
C ASP A 91 5.05 7.68 -6.98
N GLU A 92 4.21 6.83 -6.37
CA GLU A 92 3.19 6.07 -7.08
C GLU A 92 1.83 6.75 -7.17
N ASP A 93 1.62 7.82 -6.39
CA ASP A 93 0.35 8.52 -6.23
C ASP A 93 -0.84 7.57 -6.00
N CYS A 94 -0.56 6.42 -5.37
CA CYS A 94 -1.53 5.36 -5.16
C CYS A 94 -2.57 5.82 -4.13
N PRO A 95 -3.85 6.02 -4.51
CA PRO A 95 -4.86 6.57 -3.60
C PRO A 95 -5.10 5.67 -2.39
N LEU A 96 -5.00 4.35 -2.55
CA LEU A 96 -5.18 3.42 -1.42
C LEU A 96 -4.07 3.62 -0.38
N PHE A 97 -2.83 3.75 -0.83
CA PHE A 97 -1.70 3.84 0.08
C PHE A 97 -1.58 5.23 0.69
N SER A 98 -1.63 6.28 -0.13
CA SER A 98 -1.54 7.67 0.32
C SER A 98 -2.64 8.01 1.33
N PHE A 99 -3.92 7.72 1.03
CA PHE A 99 -4.99 7.98 2.00
C PHE A 99 -4.85 7.15 3.28
N THR A 100 -4.30 5.93 3.20
CA THR A 100 -4.03 5.12 4.40
C THR A 100 -2.95 5.77 5.26
N CYS A 101 -1.81 6.12 4.67
CA CYS A 101 -0.67 6.73 5.35
C CYS A 101 -1.04 8.08 5.97
N GLY A 102 -1.71 8.94 5.20
CA GLY A 102 -2.22 10.22 5.69
C GLY A 102 -3.18 10.05 6.87
N ALA A 103 -4.08 9.06 6.82
CA ALA A 103 -5.08 8.85 7.86
C ALA A 103 -4.50 8.34 9.19
N ILE A 104 -3.48 7.47 9.15
CA ILE A 104 -2.99 6.78 10.37
C ILE A 104 -1.69 7.35 10.94
N ALA A 105 -0.91 8.05 10.13
CA ALA A 105 0.42 8.55 10.53
C ALA A 105 0.60 10.07 10.40
N ASP A 106 -0.47 10.82 10.08
CA ASP A 106 -0.44 12.29 9.93
C ASP A 106 0.65 12.74 8.94
N ILE A 107 0.78 11.98 7.85
CA ILE A 107 1.72 12.27 6.76
C ILE A 107 1.02 13.23 5.80
N ASP A 108 1.75 14.27 5.38
CA ASP A 108 1.29 15.19 4.32
C ASP A 108 1.35 14.45 2.98
N ILE A 109 0.20 14.27 2.35
CA ILE A 109 0.05 13.51 1.11
C ILE A 109 -0.42 14.42 -0.01
N ASP A 110 -0.05 14.10 -1.25
CA ASP A 110 -0.64 14.73 -2.43
C ASP A 110 -2.04 14.15 -2.72
N ALA A 111 -3.04 14.68 -1.99
CA ALA A 111 -4.43 14.29 -2.18
C ALA A 111 -4.95 14.68 -3.57
N GLU A 112 -4.42 15.74 -4.19
CA GLU A 112 -4.82 16.17 -5.53
C GLU A 112 -4.37 15.15 -6.58
N ALA A 113 -3.11 14.70 -6.53
CA ALA A 113 -2.60 13.64 -7.39
C ALA A 113 -3.41 12.34 -7.23
N CYS A 114 -3.79 11.98 -6.00
CA CYS A 114 -4.66 10.82 -5.75
C CYS A 114 -6.06 10.98 -6.39
N VAL A 115 -6.62 12.19 -6.38
CA VAL A 115 -7.91 12.46 -7.03
C VAL A 115 -7.79 12.45 -8.55
N GLU A 116 -6.71 13.02 -9.11
CA GLU A 116 -6.43 12.96 -10.55
C GLU A 116 -6.25 11.51 -11.01
N PHE A 117 -5.57 10.69 -10.21
CA PHE A 117 -5.50 9.26 -10.45
C PHE A 117 -6.91 8.64 -10.57
N LEU A 118 -7.78 8.88 -9.58
CA LEU A 118 -9.14 8.31 -9.57
C LEU A 118 -10.00 8.82 -10.74
N ARG A 119 -9.72 10.01 -11.27
CA ARG A 119 -10.40 10.57 -12.46
C ARG A 119 -9.92 9.95 -13.76
N ASP A 120 -8.62 9.70 -13.88
CA ASP A 120 -8.01 9.14 -15.09
C ASP A 120 -8.09 7.60 -15.15
N ALA A 121 -8.23 6.93 -14.00
CA ALA A 121 -8.29 5.48 -13.91
C ALA A 121 -9.43 4.90 -14.77
N PRO A 122 -9.12 3.93 -15.67
CA PRO A 122 -10.13 3.32 -16.52
C PRO A 122 -11.16 2.54 -15.69
N LEU A 123 -12.43 2.70 -16.05
CA LEU A 123 -13.54 1.96 -15.43
C LEU A 123 -13.83 0.61 -16.13
N ASP A 124 -13.23 0.35 -17.29
CA ASP A 124 -13.17 -0.99 -17.86
C ASP A 124 -12.21 -1.82 -17.01
N LEU A 125 -12.70 -2.92 -16.45
CA LEU A 125 -11.93 -3.79 -15.56
C LEU A 125 -11.28 -4.97 -16.30
N ILE A 126 -11.49 -5.10 -17.61
CA ILE A 126 -10.85 -6.14 -18.42
C ILE A 126 -9.35 -5.88 -18.45
N GLU A 127 -8.55 -6.88 -18.04
CA GLU A 127 -7.09 -6.78 -18.04
C GLU A 127 -6.54 -7.04 -19.46
N TRP A 128 -6.74 -6.07 -20.34
CA TRP A 128 -6.09 -6.00 -21.64
C TRP A 128 -4.57 -5.94 -21.49
N THR A 129 -3.85 -6.63 -22.37
CA THR A 129 -2.38 -6.51 -22.37
C THR A 129 -1.99 -5.17 -22.98
N VAL A 130 -1.35 -4.33 -22.16
CA VAL A 130 -0.75 -3.06 -22.56
C VAL A 130 0.76 -3.28 -22.61
N ASP A 131 1.37 -3.01 -23.77
CA ASP A 131 2.81 -3.08 -23.99
C ASP A 131 3.36 -1.67 -24.22
N ASN A 132 3.95 -1.11 -23.16
CA ASN A 132 4.61 0.18 -23.17
C ASN A 132 6.11 0.07 -23.46
N SER A 133 6.65 -1.13 -23.70
CA SER A 133 8.10 -1.33 -23.89
C SER A 133 8.63 -0.81 -25.23
N SER A 134 7.73 -0.59 -26.19
CA SER A 134 8.04 -0.09 -27.53
C SER A 134 7.92 1.42 -27.69
N ARG A 135 7.54 2.13 -26.63
CA ARG A 135 7.39 3.58 -26.63
C ARG A 135 8.73 4.29 -26.76
N GLU A 136 8.75 5.39 -27.52
CA GLU A 136 9.96 6.19 -27.74
C GLU A 136 10.19 7.25 -26.66
N ASP A 137 9.19 7.53 -25.83
CA ASP A 137 9.19 8.59 -24.80
C ASP A 137 9.48 8.09 -23.37
N VAL A 138 9.85 6.81 -23.22
CA VAL A 138 10.20 6.17 -21.94
C VAL A 138 11.37 5.22 -22.12
N SER A 139 12.06 4.89 -21.03
CA SER A 139 13.19 3.96 -21.01
C SER A 139 12.90 2.74 -20.14
N LEU A 140 13.49 1.59 -20.49
CA LEU A 140 13.39 0.37 -19.68
C LEU A 140 14.45 0.36 -18.57
N VAL A 141 14.01 0.10 -17.34
CA VAL A 141 14.83 0.05 -16.13
C VAL A 141 14.58 -1.23 -15.32
N ARG A 142 15.46 -1.50 -14.35
CA ARG A 142 15.38 -2.63 -13.40
C ARG A 142 15.33 -2.13 -11.94
N SER A 143 14.45 -1.16 -11.71
CA SER A 143 14.16 -0.57 -10.41
C SER A 143 12.69 -0.14 -10.41
N PRO A 144 11.94 -0.29 -9.30
CA PRO A 144 12.36 -0.86 -8.01
C PRO A 144 12.57 -2.39 -8.02
N GLU A 145 11.91 -3.15 -8.91
CA GLU A 145 12.09 -4.62 -8.99
C GLU A 145 13.22 -5.04 -9.95
N LEU A 146 13.90 -6.16 -9.68
CA LEU A 146 15.03 -6.60 -10.52
C LEU A 146 14.63 -7.51 -11.70
N ASP A 147 13.55 -8.28 -11.56
CA ASP A 147 13.21 -9.36 -12.48
C ASP A 147 12.47 -8.88 -13.73
N HIS A 148 11.55 -7.94 -13.56
CA HIS A 148 10.68 -7.45 -14.63
C HIS A 148 11.19 -6.14 -15.21
N TRP A 149 11.00 -5.96 -16.53
CA TRP A 149 11.24 -4.66 -17.17
C TRP A 149 10.22 -3.65 -16.67
N GLN A 150 10.73 -2.52 -16.20
CA GLN A 150 9.95 -1.39 -15.71
C GLN A 150 10.22 -0.16 -16.55
N LEU A 151 9.33 0.82 -16.47
CA LEU A 151 9.52 2.13 -17.08
C LEU A 151 10.27 3.06 -16.12
N ASP A 152 11.03 4.00 -16.66
CA ASP A 152 11.78 5.02 -15.93
C ASP A 152 10.89 6.09 -15.26
N ARG A 153 9.61 6.14 -15.62
CA ARG A 153 8.58 6.98 -15.00
C ARG A 153 7.22 6.30 -15.03
N LEU A 154 6.34 6.65 -14.10
CA LEU A 154 4.95 6.24 -14.19
C LEU A 154 4.23 6.97 -15.31
N LEU A 155 3.49 6.19 -16.09
CA LEU A 155 2.55 6.70 -17.09
C LEU A 155 1.20 7.02 -16.43
N PRO A 156 0.38 7.89 -17.04
CA PRO A 156 -0.99 8.11 -16.59
C PRO A 156 -1.77 6.80 -16.39
N PRO A 157 -2.66 6.69 -15.38
CA PRO A 157 -3.54 5.53 -15.20
C PRO A 157 -4.21 5.01 -16.50
N SER A 158 -4.66 5.90 -17.37
CA SER A 158 -5.31 5.57 -18.65
C SER A 158 -4.39 4.95 -19.70
N GLU A 159 -3.07 5.06 -19.53
CA GLU A 159 -2.04 4.49 -20.41
C GLU A 159 -1.43 3.19 -19.85
N ARG A 160 -1.96 2.70 -18.72
CA ARG A 160 -1.51 1.48 -18.04
C ARG A 160 -2.56 0.39 -18.12
N ALA A 161 -2.12 -0.86 -17.97
CA ALA A 161 -3.05 -1.97 -17.80
C ALA A 161 -3.77 -1.86 -16.45
N VAL A 162 -5.06 -2.20 -16.44
CA VAL A 162 -5.84 -2.36 -15.20
C VAL A 162 -5.17 -3.39 -14.31
N MET A 163 -5.05 -3.08 -13.03
CA MET A 163 -4.45 -3.97 -12.05
C MET A 163 -5.00 -3.71 -10.66
N ARG A 164 -4.82 -4.68 -9.76
CA ARG A 164 -5.00 -4.48 -8.33
C ARG A 164 -3.79 -3.76 -7.72
N TRP A 165 -3.98 -3.18 -6.54
CA TRP A 165 -2.92 -2.47 -5.79
C TRP A 165 -1.75 -3.36 -5.34
N ASP A 166 -1.89 -4.69 -5.36
CA ASP A 166 -0.79 -5.62 -5.07
C ASP A 166 0.12 -5.90 -6.28
N LYS A 167 0.04 -5.09 -7.34
CA LYS A 167 0.76 -5.26 -8.60
C LYS A 167 1.65 -4.05 -8.89
N ASN A 168 2.78 -4.32 -9.55
CA ASN A 168 3.76 -3.30 -9.92
C ASN A 168 3.23 -2.32 -11.00
N PRO A 169 3.01 -1.03 -10.67
CA PRO A 169 2.55 0.00 -11.61
C PRO A 169 3.61 0.40 -12.64
N TRP A 170 4.89 0.14 -12.36
CA TRP A 170 6.03 0.48 -13.21
C TRP A 170 6.26 -0.52 -14.33
N SER A 171 5.57 -1.67 -14.32
CA SER A 171 5.79 -2.74 -15.29
C SER A 171 5.58 -2.27 -16.74
N ALA A 172 6.58 -2.49 -17.59
CA ALA A 172 6.54 -2.05 -18.98
C ALA A 172 5.51 -2.80 -19.82
N VAL A 173 5.19 -4.05 -19.48
CA VAL A 173 4.20 -4.88 -20.16
C VAL A 173 3.34 -5.59 -19.14
N ARG A 174 2.02 -5.38 -19.15
CA ARG A 174 1.09 -5.96 -18.17
C ARG A 174 -0.26 -6.28 -18.80
N GLY A 175 -0.93 -7.29 -18.26
CA GLY A 175 -2.30 -7.69 -18.59
C GLY A 175 -2.41 -9.19 -18.90
N PHE A 176 -3.62 -9.68 -19.11
CA PHE A 176 -3.94 -11.10 -19.34
C PHE A 176 -4.65 -11.33 -20.68
N GLY A 177 -4.32 -10.54 -21.71
CA GLY A 177 -4.90 -10.68 -23.04
C GLY A 177 -6.43 -10.55 -23.06
N GLY A 178 -6.99 -9.81 -22.10
CA GLY A 178 -8.44 -9.65 -21.94
C GLY A 178 -9.18 -10.92 -21.50
N GLN A 179 -8.48 -11.92 -20.98
CA GLN A 179 -9.08 -13.18 -20.50
C GLN A 179 -9.50 -13.12 -19.02
N VAL A 180 -9.13 -12.05 -18.33
CA VAL A 180 -9.39 -11.82 -16.90
C VAL A 180 -9.99 -10.44 -16.73
N GLU A 181 -10.93 -10.34 -15.80
CA GLU A 181 -11.50 -9.09 -15.33
C GLU A 181 -11.06 -8.87 -13.87
N SER A 182 -10.61 -7.65 -13.59
CA SER A 182 -10.17 -7.24 -12.26
C SER A 182 -11.36 -6.89 -11.36
N THR A 183 -11.07 -6.43 -10.14
CA THR A 183 -12.12 -6.05 -9.18
C THR A 183 -12.30 -4.54 -9.08
N GLY A 184 -13.56 -4.08 -9.07
CA GLY A 184 -13.89 -2.66 -8.86
C GLY A 184 -13.51 -2.12 -7.48
N VAL A 185 -13.11 -2.98 -6.54
CA VAL A 185 -12.57 -2.58 -5.23
C VAL A 185 -11.34 -1.69 -5.39
N TYR A 186 -10.55 -1.89 -6.46
CA TYR A 186 -9.41 -1.06 -6.81
C TYR A 186 -9.77 0.44 -6.81
N TRP A 187 -10.91 0.81 -7.41
CA TRP A 187 -11.36 2.20 -7.47
C TRP A 187 -12.24 2.58 -6.27
N LEU A 188 -13.18 1.69 -5.90
CA LEU A 188 -14.20 2.00 -4.89
C LEU A 188 -13.62 2.16 -3.48
N LEU A 189 -12.67 1.32 -3.09
CA LEU A 189 -12.10 1.37 -1.74
C LEU A 189 -11.38 2.70 -1.47
N PRO A 190 -10.36 3.11 -2.26
CA PRO A 190 -9.70 4.38 -2.03
C PRO A 190 -10.63 5.58 -2.19
N TYR A 191 -11.58 5.55 -3.13
CA TYR A 191 -12.59 6.62 -3.25
C TYR A 191 -13.36 6.82 -1.94
N TRP A 192 -13.92 5.74 -1.38
CA TRP A 192 -14.69 5.84 -0.13
C TRP A 192 -13.79 6.14 1.08
N MET A 193 -12.55 5.66 1.10
CA MET A 193 -11.57 6.04 2.12
C MET A 193 -11.26 7.54 2.08
N GLY A 194 -11.01 8.09 0.89
CA GLY A 194 -10.78 9.53 0.70
C GLY A 194 -11.97 10.37 1.17
N ARG A 195 -13.20 9.92 0.90
CA ARG A 195 -14.43 10.57 1.40
C ARG A 195 -14.58 10.44 2.92
N TYR A 196 -14.26 9.29 3.50
CA TYR A 196 -14.40 9.02 4.92
C TYR A 196 -13.39 9.82 5.76
N TYR A 197 -12.12 9.85 5.34
CA TYR A 197 -11.05 10.59 6.02
C TYR A 197 -11.01 12.09 5.65
N GLY A 198 -11.85 12.53 4.70
CA GLY A 198 -11.97 13.94 4.35
C GLY A 198 -10.95 14.45 3.33
N PHE A 199 -10.12 13.57 2.75
CA PHE A 199 -9.23 13.92 1.62
C PHE A 199 -10.01 14.29 0.35
N ILE A 200 -11.22 13.76 0.18
CA ILE A 200 -12.12 14.08 -0.93
C ILE A 200 -13.37 14.76 -0.37
N GLY A 201 -13.62 15.98 -0.83
CA GLY A 201 -14.81 16.75 -0.47
C GLY A 201 -16.13 16.14 -0.95
N ALA A 202 -17.25 16.62 -0.40
CA ALA A 202 -18.56 16.31 -0.97
C ALA A 202 -18.69 16.95 -2.37
N ALA A 203 -19.43 16.30 -3.27
CA ALA A 203 -19.81 16.91 -4.52
C ALA A 203 -20.69 18.13 -4.22
N GLU A 204 -20.33 19.28 -4.78
CA GLU A 204 -21.19 20.48 -4.81
C GLU A 204 -22.35 20.30 -5.80
#